data_AF-A0A2D5Y3A8-F1
#
_entry.id   AF-A0A2D5Y3A8-F1
#
_cell.length_a   1.000
_cell.length_b   1.000
_cell.length_c   1.000
_cell.angle_alpha   90.00
_cell.angle_beta   90.00
_cell.angle_gamma   90.00
#
_symmetry.space_group_name_H-M   'P 1'
#
loop_
_entity.id
_entity.type
_entity.pdbx_description
1 polymer ?
#
loop_
_entity_poly.entity_id
_entity_poly.type
_entity_poly.pdbx_seq_one_letter_code
_entity_poly.pdbx_strand_id
1 'polypeptide(L)' 'MHKTMLLIIIGLVVIGALMCIAQIWFSFLSWDIFIKAIITIGIITVVLGLVMVLKSDLSEHKQLKDDNYLD' A
#
# COMPACT_ATOMS: atom_id res chain seq x y z
N MET A 1 2.55 -12.18 8.85
CA MET A 1 1.59 -11.40 8.02
C MET A 1 2.14 -10.10 7.44
N HIS A 2 2.99 -9.34 8.15
CA HIS A 2 3.51 -8.05 7.64
C HIS A 2 4.28 -8.13 6.31
N LYS A 3 5.13 -9.16 6.11
CA LYS A 3 5.94 -9.31 4.88
C LYS A 3 5.08 -9.42 3.61
N THR A 4 3.94 -10.12 3.68
CA THR A 4 3.03 -10.28 2.54
C THR A 4 2.33 -8.96 2.19
N MET A 5 1.86 -8.21 3.19
CA MET A 5 1.25 -6.89 2.95
C MET A 5 2.26 -5.89 2.37
N LEU A 6 3.52 -5.97 2.81
CA LEU A 6 4.58 -5.09 2.33
C LEU A 6 4.93 -5.39 0.87
N LEU A 7 5.00 -6.68 0.50
CA LEU A 7 5.14 -7.11 -0.90
C LEU A 7 3.97 -6.64 -1.78
N ILE A 8 2.73 -6.65 -1.26
CA ILE A 8 1.56 -6.15 -2.01
C ILE A 8 1.69 -4.65 -2.28
N ILE A 9 2.08 -3.86 -1.27
CA ILE A 9 2.27 -2.40 -1.42
C ILE A 9 3.38 -2.11 -2.44
N ILE A 10 4.52 -2.79 -2.33
CA ILE A 10 5.62 -2.64 -3.30
C ILE A 10 5.15 -3.01 -4.70
N GLY A 11 4.45 -4.15 -4.85
CA GLY A 11 3.90 -4.58 -6.14
C GLY A 11 2.95 -3.55 -6.74
N LEU A 12 2.08 -2.95 -5.92
CA LEU A 12 1.14 -1.92 -6.36
C LEU A 12 1.87 -0.66 -6.87
N VAL A 13 2.93 -0.24 -6.18
CA VAL A 13 3.78 0.89 -6.59
C VAL A 13 4.49 0.59 -7.91
N VAL A 14 5.06 -0.61 -8.05
CA VAL A 14 5.74 -1.04 -9.29
C VAL A 14 4.77 -1.08 -10.47
N ILE A 15 3.55 -1.61 -10.26
CA ILE A 15 2.51 -1.62 -11.30
C ILE A 15 2.11 -0.19 -11.68
N GLY A 16 1.92 0.70 -10.71
CA GLY A 16 1.64 2.11 -10.98
C GLY A 16 2.75 2.79 -11.79
N ALA A 17 4.01 2.53 -11.46
CA ALA A 17 5.16 3.04 -12.19
C ALA A 17 5.23 2.49 -13.63
N LEU A 18 4.99 1.20 -13.82
CA LEU A 18 4.92 0.58 -15.15
C LEU A 18 3.77 1.15 -15.98
N MET A 19 2.61 1.42 -15.37
CA MET A 19 1.51 2.11 -16.04
C MET A 19 1.89 3.52 -16.47
N CYS A 20 2.60 4.30 -15.64
CA CYS A 20 3.09 5.62 -16.01
C CYS A 20 4.05 5.54 -17.22
N ILE A 21 4.98 4.59 -17.20
CA ILE A 21 5.92 4.39 -18.32
C ILE A 21 5.14 3.98 -19.57
N ALA A 22 4.27 2.97 -19.49
CA ALA A 22 3.47 2.54 -20.63
C ALA A 22 2.61 3.67 -21.21
N GLN A 23 2.03 4.53 -20.36
CA GLN A 23 1.25 5.68 -20.80
C GLN A 23 2.10 6.72 -21.54
N ILE A 24 3.34 6.98 -21.11
CA ILE A 24 4.23 7.94 -21.79
C ILE A 24 4.58 7.46 -23.21
N TRP A 25 4.83 6.16 -23.38
CA TRP A 25 5.31 5.60 -24.64
C TRP A 25 4.19 5.26 -25.63
N PHE A 26 3.07 4.73 -25.12
CA PHE A 26 1.99 4.25 -25.97
C PHE A 26 0.77 5.16 -25.98
N SER A 27 0.68 6.10 -25.02
CA SER A 27 -0.46 7.01 -24.84
C SER A 27 -1.81 6.31 -25.01
N PHE A 28 -1.89 5.08 -24.49
CA PHE A 28 -2.96 4.13 -24.80
C PHE A 28 -4.29 4.52 -24.14
N LEU A 29 -4.24 5.27 -23.03
CA LEU A 29 -5.42 5.79 -22.32
C LEU A 29 -5.61 7.28 -22.55
N SER A 30 -6.85 7.75 -22.52
CA SER A 30 -7.14 9.19 -22.39
C SER A 30 -6.58 9.73 -21.07
N TRP A 31 -6.07 10.96 -21.10
CA TRP A 31 -5.42 11.59 -19.95
C TRP A 31 -6.32 11.62 -18.71
N ASP A 32 -7.62 11.89 -18.89
CA ASP A 32 -8.62 11.86 -17.81
C ASP A 32 -8.73 10.50 -17.11
N ILE A 33 -8.69 9.40 -17.88
CA ILE A 33 -8.83 8.05 -17.34
C ILE A 33 -7.52 7.65 -16.65
N PHE A 34 -6.39 7.99 -17.25
CA PHE A 34 -5.07 7.70 -16.69
C PHE A 34 -4.85 8.38 -15.34
N ILE A 35 -5.15 9.68 -15.26
CA ILE A 35 -5.04 10.45 -14.01
C ILE A 35 -5.94 9.85 -12.93
N LYS A 36 -7.20 9.54 -13.26
CA LYS A 36 -8.12 8.89 -12.32
C LYS A 36 -7.57 7.56 -11.82
N ALA A 37 -7.07 6.71 -12.72
CA ALA A 37 -6.51 5.40 -12.36
C ALA A 37 -5.28 5.52 -11.45
N ILE A 38 -4.32 6.40 -11.78
CA ILE A 38 -3.12 6.63 -10.96
C ILE A 38 -3.47 7.19 -9.58
N ILE A 39 -4.41 8.16 -9.51
CA ILE A 39 -4.86 8.71 -8.22
C ILE A 39 -5.52 7.62 -7.38
N THR A 40 -6.37 6.78 -7.95
CA THR A 40 -6.99 5.66 -7.24
C THR A 40 -5.94 4.69 -6.69
N ILE A 41 -4.93 4.32 -7.49
CA ILE A 41 -3.84 3.45 -7.03
C ILE A 41 -3.05 4.12 -5.89
N GLY A 42 -2.75 5.42 -6.02
CA GLY A 42 -2.10 6.21 -4.98
C GLY A 42 -2.87 6.20 -3.66
N ILE A 43 -4.18 6.47 -3.70
CA ILE A 43 -5.06 6.46 -2.51
C ILE A 43 -5.05 5.07 -1.85
N ILE A 44 -5.21 3.99 -2.63
CA ILE A 44 -5.19 2.62 -2.11
C ILE A 44 -3.85 2.34 -1.44
N THR A 45 -2.73 2.76 -2.05
CA THR A 45 -1.38 2.57 -1.51
C THR A 45 -1.24 3.25 -0.15
N VAL A 46 -1.69 4.51 -0.04
CA VAL A 46 -1.64 5.29 1.21
C VAL A 46 -2.51 4.65 2.29
N VAL A 47 -3.74 4.25 1.96
CA VAL A 47 -4.65 3.60 2.91
C VAL A 47 -4.08 2.27 3.40
N LEU A 48 -3.52 1.45 2.51
CA LEU A 48 -2.88 0.19 2.88
C LEU A 48 -1.63 0.41 3.76
N GLY A 49 -0.83 1.43 3.45
CA GLY A 49 0.30 1.84 4.28
C GLY A 49 -0.15 2.26 5.69
N LEU A 50 -1.22 3.05 5.79
CA LEU A 50 -1.77 3.50 7.06
C LEU A 50 -2.33 2.33 7.88
N VAL A 51 -3.08 1.42 7.24
CA VAL A 51 -3.56 0.18 7.89
C VAL A 51 -2.39 -0.68 8.37
N MET A 52 -1.28 -0.76 7.61
CA MET A 52 -0.09 -1.48 8.03
C MET A 52 0.54 -0.86 9.28
N VAL A 53 0.70 0.46 9.31
CA VAL A 53 1.25 1.19 10.47
C VAL A 53 0.36 0.95 11.69
N LEU A 54 -0.96 1.16 11.56
CA LEU A 54 -1.90 0.94 12.65
C LEU A 54 -1.88 -0.51 13.15
N LYS A 55 -1.78 -1.50 12.25
CA LYS A 55 -1.65 -2.90 12.66
C LYS A 55 -0.33 -3.18 13.36
N SER A 56 0.77 -2.56 12.92
CA SER A 56 2.07 -2.69 13.58
C SER A 56 1.99 -2.15 15.01
N ASP A 57 1.46 -0.93 15.16
CA ASP A 57 1.32 -0.21 16.42
C ASP A 57 0.40 -0.95 17.41
N LEU A 58 -0.79 -1.38 16.94
CA LEU A 58 -1.74 -2.12 17.77
C LEU A 58 -1.30 -3.55 18.09
N SER A 59 -0.54 -4.20 17.20
CA SER A 59 0.00 -5.54 17.45
C SER A 59 1.17 -5.51 18.43
N GLU A 60 1.91 -4.39 18.50
CA GLU A 60 2.95 -4.16 19.52
C GLU A 60 2.31 -4.00 20.90
N HIS A 61 1.22 -3.22 21.01
CA HIS A 61 0.45 -3.07 22.25
C HIS A 61 -0.22 -4.37 22.74
N LYS A 62 -0.53 -5.32 21.83
CA LYS A 62 -1.12 -6.61 22.21
C LYS A 62 -0.10 -7.60 22.78
N GLN A 63 1.16 -7.56 22.32
CA GLN A 63 2.23 -8.43 22.84
C GLN A 63 2.61 -8.06 24.28
N LEU A 64 2.57 -6.77 24.64
CA LEU A 64 2.87 -6.30 26.00
C LEU A 64 1.84 -6.70 27.07
N LYS A 65 0.65 -7.17 26.67
CA LYS A 65 -0.38 -7.67 27.59
C LYS A 65 -0.36 -9.19 27.73
N ASP A 66 0.28 -9.90 26.80
CA ASP A 66 0.38 -11.36 26.79
C ASP A 66 1.71 -11.86 27.40
N ASP A 67 2.74 -11.00 27.43
CA ASP A 67 3.88 -11.17 28.32
C ASP A 67 3.43 -10.83 29.75
N ASN A 68 3.10 -11.89 30.49
CA ASN A 68 2.61 -11.89 31.86
C ASN A 68 3.62 -11.26 32.85
N TYR A 69 3.74 -9.93 32.81
CA TYR A 69 4.48 -9.12 33.79
C TYR A 69 3.57 -8.60 34.92
N LEU A 70 2.33 -9.11 34.98
CA LEU A 70 1.35 -8.86 36.05
C LEU A 70 0.78 -10.20 36.55
N ASP A 71 1.64 -11.01 37.16
CA ASP A 71 1.31 -11.79 38.36
C ASP A 71 2.56 -11.89 39.25
#